data_AF-A0A1F9HWX7-F1
#
_entry.id   AF-A0A1F9HWX7-F1
#
_cell.length_a   1.000
_cell.length_b   1.000
_cell.length_c   1.000
_cell.angle_alpha   90.00
_cell.angle_beta   90.00
_cell.angle_gamma   90.00
#
_symmetry.space_group_name_H-M   'P 1'
#
loop_
_entity.id
_entity.type
_entity.pdbx_description
1 polymer ?
#
loop_
_entity_poly.entity_id
_entity_poly.type
_entity_poly.pdbx_seq_one_letter_code
_entity_poly.pdbx_strand_id
1 'polypeptide(L)'
;MGQKNISFMILEITIATAGLLAFTRLLYVSKGMPFIGSYYATIFAALFIYVPVMIMWWRRRPLDFLDRSPTIFLRGILYFIIVSLIVFPPYLLCAHFWMLFVYGREGFALASFPDLTKTVIFQILLIALPEEFFFRGYMQGTLDKVFSKRWRVFGTTLGWSWVLTAIIFAFSHSFVSYQWWHFSIFFPALVFGWLRERTGSITAPVLFHAMSNIISDWVMRSYF
;
A
#
# COMPACT_ATOMS: atom_id res chain seq x y z
N MET A 1 10.15 26.30 7.66
CA MET A 1 8.72 26.06 8.01
C MET A 1 8.58 26.25 9.51
N GLY A 2 7.62 27.05 9.99
CA GLY A 2 7.47 27.31 11.43
C GLY A 2 7.03 26.07 12.20
N GLN A 3 7.46 25.94 13.46
CA GLN A 3 7.17 24.79 14.33
C GLN A 3 5.66 24.51 14.47
N LYS A 4 4.83 25.55 14.52
CA LYS A 4 3.36 25.46 14.56
C LYS A 4 2.78 24.74 13.33
N ASN A 5 3.36 24.93 12.15
CA ASN A 5 2.91 24.28 10.92
C ASN A 5 3.27 22.80 10.88
N ILE A 6 4.39 22.42 11.48
CA ILE A 6 4.81 21.01 11.60
C ILE A 6 3.87 20.25 12.52
N SER A 7 3.62 20.75 13.73
CA SER A 7 2.72 20.11 14.69
C SER A 7 1.32 19.92 14.10
N PHE A 8 0.86 20.89 13.31
CA PHE A 8 -0.44 20.82 12.65
C PHE A 8 -0.52 19.75 11.56
N MET A 9 0.54 19.59 10.75
CA MET A 9 0.59 18.52 9.74
C MET A 9 0.61 17.14 10.38
N ILE A 10 1.38 16.97 11.46
CA ILE A 10 1.41 15.71 12.21
C ILE A 10 0.03 15.40 12.78
N LEU A 11 -0.59 16.36 13.47
CA LEU A 11 -1.93 16.19 14.05
C LEU A 11 -2.98 15.84 13.00
N GLU A 12 -2.95 16.51 11.84
CA GLU A 12 -3.85 16.24 10.71
C GLU A 12 -3.73 14.80 10.22
N ILE A 13 -2.50 14.33 9.95
CA ILE A 13 -2.25 12.94 9.52
C ILE A 13 -2.72 11.96 10.60
N THR A 14 -2.43 12.24 11.86
CA THR A 14 -2.85 11.39 12.99
C THR A 14 -4.36 11.27 13.05
N ILE A 15 -5.09 12.38 12.99
CA ILE A 15 -6.57 12.39 13.02
C ILE A 15 -7.14 11.65 11.80
N ALA A 16 -6.64 11.94 10.59
CA ALA A 16 -7.12 11.30 9.36
C ALA A 16 -6.89 9.79 9.41
N THR A 17 -5.70 9.35 9.84
CA THR A 17 -5.34 7.94 9.96
C THR A 17 -6.17 7.26 11.03
N ALA A 18 -6.25 7.82 12.24
CA ALA A 18 -7.02 7.22 13.33
C ALA A 18 -8.52 7.11 12.98
N GLY A 19 -9.09 8.15 12.37
CA GLY A 19 -10.48 8.14 11.92
C GLY A 19 -10.76 7.09 10.84
N LEU A 20 -9.90 7.00 9.82
CA LEU A 20 -10.02 5.97 8.78
C LEU A 20 -9.85 4.57 9.37
N LEU A 21 -8.86 4.33 10.23
CA LEU A 21 -8.66 3.01 10.85
C LEU A 21 -9.83 2.59 11.73
N ALA A 22 -10.35 3.50 12.56
CA ALA A 22 -11.52 3.21 13.38
C ALA A 22 -12.73 2.86 12.50
N PHE A 23 -12.96 3.62 11.43
CA PHE A 23 -14.07 3.36 10.52
C PHE A 23 -13.88 2.06 9.71
N THR A 24 -12.70 1.81 9.17
CA THR A 24 -12.37 0.56 8.47
C THR A 24 -12.50 -0.65 9.39
N ARG A 25 -12.09 -0.54 10.65
CA ARG A 25 -12.31 -1.59 11.65
C ARG A 25 -13.80 -1.82 11.89
N LEU A 26 -14.61 -0.76 12.04
CA LEU A 26 -16.06 -0.86 12.18
C LEU A 26 -16.71 -1.55 10.97
N LEU A 27 -16.32 -1.16 9.76
CA LEU A 27 -16.76 -1.81 8.52
C LEU A 27 -16.36 -3.29 8.50
N TYR A 28 -15.13 -3.61 8.89
CA TYR A 28 -14.60 -4.97 8.87
C TYR A 28 -15.36 -5.88 9.86
N VAL A 29 -15.63 -5.42 11.09
CA VAL A 29 -16.41 -6.22 12.06
C VAL A 29 -17.88 -6.33 11.66
N SER A 30 -18.40 -5.37 10.90
CA SER A 30 -19.80 -5.36 10.44
C SER A 30 -20.00 -6.04 9.07
N LYS A 31 -18.93 -6.59 8.46
CA LYS A 31 -18.98 -7.17 7.10
C LYS A 31 -19.91 -8.38 6.94
N GLY A 32 -20.35 -8.97 8.05
CA GLY A 32 -21.35 -10.04 8.05
C GLY A 32 -22.76 -9.58 7.67
N MET A 33 -23.05 -8.28 7.75
CA MET A 33 -24.32 -7.72 7.28
C MET A 33 -24.35 -7.71 5.74
N PRO A 34 -25.42 -8.19 5.07
CA PRO A 34 -25.46 -8.37 3.62
C PRO A 34 -25.10 -7.11 2.82
N PHE A 35 -25.62 -5.95 3.23
CA PHE A 35 -25.31 -4.67 2.60
C PHE A 35 -23.84 -4.28 2.77
N ILE A 36 -23.31 -4.36 3.99
CA ILE A 36 -21.93 -3.96 4.29
C ILE A 36 -20.94 -4.90 3.59
N GLY A 37 -21.17 -6.21 3.63
CA GLY A 37 -20.33 -7.18 2.94
C GLY A 37 -20.25 -6.93 1.43
N SER A 38 -21.38 -6.58 0.80
CA SER A 38 -21.46 -6.33 -0.65
C SER A 38 -20.72 -5.07 -1.10
N TYR A 39 -20.66 -4.04 -0.24
CA TYR A 39 -20.07 -2.74 -0.58
C TYR A 39 -18.79 -2.41 0.19
N TYR A 40 -18.29 -3.32 1.04
CA TYR A 40 -17.13 -3.09 1.91
C TYR A 40 -15.94 -2.49 1.17
N ALA A 41 -15.51 -3.15 0.08
CA ALA A 41 -14.35 -2.73 -0.70
C ALA A 41 -14.57 -1.35 -1.36
N THR A 42 -15.77 -1.10 -1.85
CA THR A 42 -16.14 0.19 -2.48
C THR A 42 -16.16 1.32 -1.47
N ILE A 43 -16.77 1.12 -0.29
CA ILE A 43 -16.82 2.13 0.78
C ILE A 43 -15.39 2.41 1.29
N PHE A 44 -14.60 1.37 1.50
CA PHE A 44 -13.19 1.48 1.86
C PHE A 44 -12.40 2.31 0.83
N ALA A 45 -12.50 1.93 -0.45
CA ALA A 45 -11.82 2.61 -1.54
C ALA A 45 -12.21 4.10 -1.64
N ALA A 46 -13.51 4.39 -1.54
CA ALA A 46 -14.02 5.75 -1.55
C ALA A 46 -13.41 6.58 -0.41
N LEU A 47 -13.40 6.07 0.82
CA LEU A 47 -12.86 6.80 1.96
C LEU A 47 -11.37 7.07 1.84
N PHE A 48 -10.59 6.08 1.42
CA PHE A 48 -9.14 6.21 1.28
C PHE A 48 -8.73 7.15 0.13
N ILE A 49 -9.64 7.47 -0.80
CA ILE A 49 -9.43 8.49 -1.83
C ILE A 49 -10.01 9.84 -1.41
N TYR A 50 -11.29 9.91 -1.04
CA TYR A 50 -11.99 11.18 -0.82
C TYR A 50 -11.53 11.90 0.44
N VAL A 51 -11.19 11.20 1.53
CA VAL A 51 -10.68 11.84 2.75
C VAL A 51 -9.37 12.61 2.49
N PRO A 52 -8.30 12.00 1.93
CA PRO A 52 -7.09 12.76 1.65
C PRO A 52 -7.30 13.84 0.58
N VAL A 53 -8.13 13.61 -0.45
CA VAL A 53 -8.48 14.64 -1.44
C VAL A 53 -9.12 15.86 -0.76
N MET A 54 -10.10 15.65 0.10
CA MET A 54 -10.80 16.71 0.82
C MET A 54 -9.86 17.49 1.74
N ILE A 55 -9.00 16.79 2.49
CA ILE A 55 -7.98 17.42 3.33
C ILE A 55 -7.04 18.27 2.46
N MET A 56 -6.50 17.69 1.38
CA MET A 56 -5.56 18.40 0.51
C MET A 56 -6.20 19.62 -0.15
N TRP A 57 -7.46 19.51 -0.58
CA TRP A 57 -8.22 20.62 -1.13
C TRP A 57 -8.41 21.76 -0.12
N TRP A 58 -8.89 21.46 1.09
CA TRP A 58 -9.06 22.46 2.15
C TRP A 58 -7.74 23.11 2.59
N ARG A 59 -6.64 22.35 2.52
CA ARG A 59 -5.28 22.85 2.80
C ARG A 59 -4.60 23.51 1.60
N ARG A 60 -5.29 23.60 0.46
CA ARG A 60 -4.74 24.12 -0.81
C ARG A 60 -3.41 23.45 -1.20
N ARG A 61 -3.28 22.15 -0.94
CA ARG A 61 -2.12 21.33 -1.33
C ARG A 61 -2.41 20.64 -2.67
N PRO A 62 -1.48 20.68 -3.63
CA PRO A 62 -1.68 20.02 -4.93
C PRO A 62 -1.60 18.50 -4.80
N LEU A 63 -2.35 17.77 -5.63
CA LEU A 63 -2.23 16.32 -5.84
C LEU A 63 -1.05 16.05 -6.78
N ASP A 64 0.17 16.10 -6.24
CA ASP A 64 1.42 16.06 -7.01
C ASP A 64 2.02 14.67 -7.24
N PHE A 65 1.32 13.64 -6.75
CA PHE A 65 1.76 12.24 -6.79
C PHE A 65 1.04 11.40 -7.87
N LEU A 66 0.17 12.01 -8.66
CA LEU A 66 -0.44 11.38 -9.85
C LEU A 66 0.44 11.61 -11.09
N ASP A 67 0.32 10.74 -12.09
CA ASP A 67 1.07 10.89 -13.33
C ASP A 67 0.67 12.18 -14.07
N ARG A 68 1.66 13.03 -14.32
CA ARG A 68 1.47 14.33 -15.02
C ARG A 68 1.84 14.29 -16.50
N SER A 69 2.45 13.20 -16.94
CA SER A 69 2.84 12.99 -18.33
C SER A 69 2.95 11.49 -18.65
N PRO A 70 2.80 11.10 -19.92
CA PRO A 70 3.05 9.73 -20.36
C PRO A 70 4.45 9.23 -19.99
N THR A 71 5.46 10.11 -19.99
CA THR A 71 6.83 9.76 -19.62
C THR A 71 6.95 9.31 -18.17
N ILE A 72 6.27 9.98 -17.23
CA ILE A 72 6.26 9.59 -15.81
C ILE A 72 5.52 8.26 -15.64
N PHE A 73 4.38 8.09 -16.33
CA PHE A 73 3.62 6.85 -16.32
C PHE A 73 4.46 5.67 -16.82
N LEU A 74 5.08 5.79 -18.01
CA LEU A 74 5.95 4.76 -18.59
C LEU A 74 7.17 4.45 -17.71
N ARG A 75 7.75 5.48 -17.08
CA ARG A 75 8.80 5.28 -16.07
C ARG A 75 8.25 4.48 -14.88
N GLY A 76 7.03 4.76 -14.45
CA GLY A 76 6.33 3.96 -13.43
C GLY A 76 6.23 2.49 -13.81
N ILE A 77 5.77 2.19 -15.03
CA ILE A 77 5.70 0.83 -15.57
C ILE A 77 7.08 0.17 -15.60
N LEU A 78 8.10 0.87 -16.08
CA LEU A 78 9.47 0.37 -16.15
C LEU A 78 10.00 -0.04 -14.78
N TYR A 79 9.87 0.84 -13.78
CA TYR A 79 10.34 0.53 -12.42
C TYR A 79 9.51 -0.55 -11.74
N PHE A 80 8.21 -0.62 -12.01
CA PHE A 80 7.40 -1.75 -11.59
C PHE A 80 7.96 -3.07 -12.15
N ILE A 81 8.22 -3.16 -13.45
CA ILE A 81 8.76 -4.39 -14.07
C ILE A 81 10.13 -4.75 -13.49
N ILE A 82 11.06 -3.79 -13.43
CA ILE A 82 12.42 -4.02 -12.93
C ILE A 82 12.37 -4.52 -11.48
N VAL A 83 11.62 -3.84 -10.60
CA VAL A 83 11.57 -4.20 -9.18
C VAL A 83 10.83 -5.52 -8.98
N SER A 84 9.78 -5.81 -9.75
CA SER A 84 9.10 -7.11 -9.75
C SER A 84 10.04 -8.26 -10.10
N LEU A 85 10.87 -8.10 -11.14
CA LEU A 85 11.84 -9.13 -11.55
C LEU A 85 12.95 -9.35 -10.51
N ILE A 86 13.26 -8.34 -9.70
CA ILE A 86 14.27 -8.45 -8.64
C ILE A 86 13.68 -9.04 -7.36
N VAL A 87 12.46 -8.62 -6.97
CA VAL A 87 11.89 -8.91 -5.65
C VAL A 87 11.10 -10.21 -5.64
N PHE A 88 10.32 -10.52 -6.68
CA PHE A 88 9.42 -11.68 -6.63
C PHE A 88 10.14 -13.03 -6.70
N PRO A 89 11.22 -13.24 -7.49
CA PRO A 89 11.92 -14.53 -7.47
C PRO A 89 12.45 -14.94 -6.08
N PRO A 90 13.21 -14.11 -5.34
CA PRO A 90 13.63 -14.48 -3.98
C PRO A 90 12.44 -14.56 -3.02
N TYR A 91 11.41 -13.72 -3.16
CA TYR A 91 10.20 -13.84 -2.36
C TYR A 91 9.52 -15.20 -2.54
N LEU A 92 9.34 -15.68 -3.77
CA LEU A 92 8.72 -16.97 -4.06
C LEU A 92 9.52 -18.14 -3.44
N LEU A 93 10.85 -18.06 -3.49
CA LEU A 93 11.71 -19.05 -2.84
C LEU A 93 11.54 -19.04 -1.31
N CYS A 94 11.55 -17.85 -0.69
CA CYS A 94 11.30 -17.71 0.75
C CYS A 94 9.89 -18.18 1.12
N ALA A 95 8.89 -17.89 0.29
CA ALA A 95 7.51 -18.29 0.50
C ALA A 95 7.36 -19.82 0.40
N HIS A 96 8.05 -20.47 -0.54
CA HIS A 96 8.11 -21.93 -0.62
C HIS A 96 8.64 -22.54 0.69
N PHE A 97 9.81 -22.08 1.17
CA PHE A 97 10.35 -22.58 2.44
C PHE A 97 9.46 -22.26 3.63
N TRP A 98 8.76 -21.12 3.62
CA TRP A 98 7.79 -20.79 4.66
C TRP A 98 6.60 -21.78 4.65
N MET A 99 6.08 -22.13 3.47
CA MET A 99 5.01 -23.13 3.36
C MET A 99 5.45 -24.50 3.88
N LEU A 100 6.67 -24.94 3.56
CA LEU A 100 7.22 -26.21 4.03
C LEU A 100 7.46 -26.21 5.55
N PHE A 101 8.21 -25.24 6.07
CA PHE A 101 8.73 -25.31 7.43
C PHE A 101 7.82 -24.69 8.49
N VAL A 102 6.99 -23.71 8.12
CA VAL A 102 6.11 -23.02 9.07
C VAL A 102 4.68 -23.54 8.98
N TYR A 103 4.15 -23.72 7.77
CA TYR A 103 2.81 -24.25 7.58
C TYR A 103 2.75 -25.78 7.45
N GLY A 104 3.88 -26.45 7.29
CA GLY A 104 3.93 -27.92 7.16
C GLY A 104 3.25 -28.45 5.89
N ARG A 105 3.12 -27.62 4.85
CA ARG A 105 2.46 -27.99 3.58
C ARG A 105 3.47 -28.42 2.55
N GLU A 106 3.59 -29.71 2.34
CA GLU A 106 4.51 -30.31 1.38
C GLU A 106 3.90 -30.47 -0.02
N GLY A 107 2.57 -30.51 -0.12
CA GLY A 107 1.86 -30.62 -1.38
C GLY A 107 1.91 -29.33 -2.18
N PHE A 108 2.18 -29.42 -3.48
CA PHE A 108 2.14 -28.28 -4.41
C PHE A 108 1.31 -28.62 -5.64
N ALA A 109 0.35 -27.74 -5.95
CA ALA A 109 -0.38 -27.73 -7.22
C ALA A 109 -0.52 -26.29 -7.70
N LEU A 110 -0.35 -26.06 -9.00
CA LEU A 110 -0.51 -24.73 -9.58
C LEU A 110 -1.97 -24.28 -9.41
N ALA A 111 -2.20 -23.31 -8.52
CA ALA A 111 -3.52 -22.77 -8.33
C ALA A 111 -3.97 -22.01 -9.60
N SER A 112 -5.21 -22.26 -10.03
CA SER A 112 -5.80 -21.55 -11.17
C SER A 112 -6.09 -20.09 -10.82
N PHE A 113 -6.25 -19.25 -11.84
CA PHE A 113 -6.71 -17.87 -11.70
C PHE A 113 -8.11 -17.72 -12.31
N PRO A 114 -9.16 -18.18 -11.61
CA PRO A 114 -10.51 -17.94 -12.08
C PRO A 114 -10.74 -16.42 -12.14
N ASP A 115 -11.31 -15.96 -13.25
CA ASP A 115 -11.62 -14.53 -13.46
C ASP A 115 -10.42 -13.58 -13.26
N LEU A 116 -9.22 -13.96 -13.72
CA LEU A 116 -7.98 -13.17 -13.56
C LEU A 116 -8.17 -11.67 -13.83
N THR A 117 -8.86 -11.30 -14.90
CA THR A 117 -9.14 -9.90 -15.25
C THR A 117 -9.91 -9.17 -14.15
N LYS A 118 -10.96 -9.79 -13.59
CA LYS A 118 -11.74 -9.19 -12.49
C LYS A 118 -10.86 -9.05 -11.25
N THR A 119 -10.07 -10.07 -10.93
CA THR A 119 -9.15 -10.03 -9.78
C THR A 119 -8.12 -8.91 -9.92
N VAL A 120 -7.50 -8.75 -11.09
CA VAL A 120 -6.53 -7.68 -11.36
C VAL A 120 -7.18 -6.31 -11.25
N ILE A 121 -8.35 -6.10 -11.87
CA ILE A 121 -9.08 -4.84 -11.80
C ILE A 121 -9.48 -4.51 -10.35
N PHE A 122 -10.00 -5.50 -9.63
CA PHE A 122 -10.37 -5.36 -8.22
C PHE A 122 -9.17 -4.98 -7.35
N GLN A 123 -8.07 -5.70 -7.48
CA GLN A 123 -6.84 -5.45 -6.71
C GLN A 123 -6.24 -4.09 -7.02
N ILE A 124 -6.26 -3.65 -8.28
CA ILE A 124 -5.74 -2.34 -8.66
C ILE A 124 -6.68 -1.24 -8.15
N LEU A 125 -7.98 -1.29 -8.48
CA LEU A 125 -8.88 -0.14 -8.31
C LEU A 125 -9.48 -0.03 -6.91
N LEU A 126 -9.77 -1.15 -6.24
CA LEU A 126 -10.47 -1.15 -4.96
C LEU A 126 -9.56 -1.41 -3.76
N ILE A 127 -8.33 -1.89 -3.98
CA ILE A 127 -7.38 -2.21 -2.91
C ILE A 127 -6.12 -1.32 -3.04
N ALA A 128 -5.27 -1.59 -4.04
CA ALA A 128 -3.96 -0.97 -4.14
C ALA A 128 -4.04 0.53 -4.40
N LEU A 129 -4.85 0.99 -5.36
CA LEU A 129 -4.97 2.41 -5.69
C LEU A 129 -5.42 3.25 -4.48
N PRO A 130 -6.53 2.95 -3.78
CA PRO A 130 -6.94 3.71 -2.61
C PRO A 130 -5.89 3.73 -1.50
N GLU A 131 -5.28 2.57 -1.21
CA GLU A 131 -4.25 2.49 -0.18
C GLU A 131 -3.00 3.30 -0.53
N GLU A 132 -2.44 3.13 -1.73
CA GLU A 132 -1.28 3.89 -2.16
C GLU A 132 -1.58 5.38 -2.32
N PHE A 133 -2.81 5.75 -2.68
CA PHE A 133 -3.26 7.13 -2.69
C PHE A 133 -3.15 7.75 -1.29
N PHE A 134 -3.69 7.08 -0.28
CA PHE A 134 -3.64 7.56 1.09
C PHE A 134 -2.23 7.53 1.68
N PHE A 135 -1.54 6.40 1.58
CA PHE A 135 -0.26 6.21 2.26
C PHE A 135 0.90 6.87 1.51
N ARG A 136 1.03 6.69 0.19
CA ARG A 136 2.22 7.10 -0.58
C ARG A 136 2.01 8.47 -1.23
N GLY A 137 0.78 8.77 -1.62
CA GLY A 137 0.37 10.10 -2.06
C GLY A 137 0.29 11.08 -0.89
N TYR A 138 -0.73 10.91 -0.04
CA TYR A 138 -1.07 11.87 1.00
C TYR A 138 -0.14 11.83 2.21
N MET A 139 0.02 10.68 2.89
CA MET A 139 0.75 10.58 4.15
C MET A 139 2.25 10.78 3.94
N GLN A 140 2.90 9.96 3.11
CA GLN A 140 4.34 10.07 2.84
C GLN A 140 4.70 11.45 2.27
N GLY A 141 3.91 11.95 1.31
CA GLY A 141 4.11 13.28 0.73
C GLY A 141 3.91 14.45 1.71
N THR A 142 3.03 14.29 2.71
CA THR A 142 2.89 15.29 3.78
C THR A 142 4.03 15.18 4.79
N LEU A 143 4.45 13.97 5.17
CA LEU A 143 5.59 13.75 6.07
C LEU A 143 6.91 14.20 5.45
N ASP A 144 7.07 14.14 4.13
CA ASP A 144 8.21 14.70 3.39
C ASP A 144 8.39 16.20 3.58
N LYS A 145 7.31 16.93 3.91
CA LYS A 145 7.34 18.37 4.22
C LYS A 145 7.80 18.63 5.67
N VAL A 146 7.71 17.61 6.52
CA VAL A 146 8.06 17.65 7.94
C VAL A 146 9.49 17.15 8.16
N PHE A 147 9.84 16.02 7.54
CA PHE A 147 11.11 15.35 7.72
C PHE A 147 12.01 15.54 6.51
N SER A 148 13.25 15.97 6.73
CA SER A 148 14.22 16.06 5.65
C SER A 148 14.60 14.68 5.12
N LYS A 149 14.82 14.60 3.81
CA LYS A 149 15.40 13.42 3.16
C LYS A 149 16.90 13.42 3.42
N ARG A 150 17.41 12.33 4.00
CA ARG A 150 18.79 12.23 4.50
C ARG A 150 19.55 11.04 3.93
N TRP A 151 18.84 10.06 3.38
CA TRP A 151 19.43 8.80 2.95
C TRP A 151 19.37 8.68 1.44
N ARG A 152 20.37 8.03 0.84
CA ARG A 152 20.36 7.67 -0.57
C ARG A 152 20.42 6.15 -0.68
N VAL A 153 19.35 5.55 -1.19
CA VAL A 153 19.20 4.09 -1.27
C VAL A 153 18.83 3.73 -2.70
N PHE A 154 19.67 2.91 -3.35
CA PHE A 154 19.52 2.49 -4.76
C PHE A 154 19.23 3.66 -5.74
N GLY A 155 19.89 4.80 -5.54
CA GLY A 155 19.75 5.97 -6.40
C GLY A 155 18.53 6.86 -6.11
N THR A 156 17.79 6.59 -5.03
CA THR A 156 16.63 7.38 -4.57
C THR A 156 16.94 8.08 -3.25
N THR A 157 16.56 9.35 -3.13
CA THR A 157 16.72 10.11 -1.88
C THR A 157 15.48 9.90 -0.99
N LEU A 158 15.69 9.43 0.24
CA LEU A 158 14.66 9.01 1.18
C LEU A 158 14.83 9.70 2.54
N GLY A 159 13.76 9.75 3.32
CA GLY A 159 13.76 10.30 4.67
C GLY A 159 12.88 9.50 5.62
N TRP A 160 12.66 10.02 6.82
CA TRP A 160 11.84 9.34 7.84
C TRP A 160 10.40 9.10 7.42
N SER A 161 9.84 9.94 6.54
CA SER A 161 8.52 9.74 5.91
C SER A 161 8.34 8.33 5.34
N TRP A 162 9.34 7.83 4.62
CA TRP A 162 9.35 6.50 4.01
C TRP A 162 9.17 5.39 5.04
N VAL A 163 9.97 5.43 6.10
CA VAL A 163 9.95 4.41 7.16
C VAL A 163 8.69 4.53 8.01
N LEU A 164 8.31 5.74 8.41
CA LEU A 164 7.12 5.97 9.23
C LEU A 164 5.84 5.56 8.51
N THR A 165 5.70 5.90 7.22
CA THR A 165 4.55 5.46 6.42
C THR A 165 4.52 3.94 6.31
N ALA A 166 5.65 3.26 6.12
CA ALA A 166 5.69 1.80 6.06
C ALA A 166 5.30 1.15 7.40
N ILE A 167 5.74 1.70 8.53
CA ILE A 167 5.35 1.24 9.88
C ILE A 167 3.84 1.40 10.08
N ILE A 168 3.31 2.59 9.80
CA ILE A 168 1.89 2.90 9.98
C ILE A 168 1.03 2.02 9.06
N PHE A 169 1.47 1.79 7.81
CA PHE A 169 0.82 0.89 6.87
C PHE A 169 0.71 -0.54 7.40
N ALA A 170 1.83 -1.12 7.87
CA ALA A 170 1.84 -2.48 8.42
C ALA A 170 0.99 -2.58 9.69
N PHE A 171 1.10 -1.60 10.60
CA PHE A 171 0.29 -1.55 11.81
C PHE A 171 -1.21 -1.42 11.52
N SER A 172 -1.59 -0.65 10.50
CA SER A 172 -2.97 -0.49 10.07
C SER A 172 -3.63 -1.83 9.71
N HIS A 173 -2.88 -2.70 9.02
CA HIS A 173 -3.34 -4.05 8.68
C HIS A 173 -3.50 -4.93 9.93
N SER A 174 -2.53 -4.88 10.85
CA SER A 174 -2.63 -5.56 12.15
C SER A 174 -3.85 -5.11 12.94
N PHE A 175 -4.17 -3.82 12.93
CA PHE A 175 -5.30 -3.27 13.68
C PHE A 175 -6.66 -3.69 13.11
N VAL A 176 -6.79 -3.75 11.77
CA VAL A 176 -8.09 -4.04 11.12
C VAL A 176 -8.47 -5.51 11.25
N SER A 177 -7.55 -6.46 11.07
CA SER A 177 -7.87 -7.90 11.01
C SER A 177 -7.13 -8.77 12.04
N TYR A 178 -6.35 -8.17 12.95
CA TYR A 178 -5.63 -8.84 14.04
C TYR A 178 -4.91 -10.13 13.63
N GLN A 179 -3.76 -9.98 12.98
CA GLN A 179 -2.87 -11.11 12.67
C GLN A 179 -1.44 -10.79 13.10
N TRP A 180 -0.79 -11.73 13.78
CA TRP A 180 0.53 -11.52 14.36
C TRP A 180 1.61 -11.34 13.29
N TRP A 181 1.45 -11.95 12.11
CA TRP A 181 2.43 -11.88 11.02
C TRP A 181 2.34 -10.61 10.16
N HIS A 182 1.34 -9.74 10.36
CA HIS A 182 1.17 -8.51 9.57
C HIS A 182 2.33 -7.52 9.73
N PHE A 183 3.21 -7.67 10.74
CA PHE A 183 4.45 -6.89 10.78
C PHE A 183 5.31 -7.12 9.52
N SER A 184 5.22 -8.30 8.88
CA SER A 184 5.96 -8.61 7.65
C SER A 184 5.54 -7.73 6.46
N ILE A 185 4.33 -7.15 6.48
CA ILE A 185 3.84 -6.19 5.49
C ILE A 185 4.71 -4.91 5.47
N PHE A 186 5.47 -4.65 6.54
CA PHE A 186 6.44 -3.57 6.59
C PHE A 186 7.46 -3.63 5.43
N PHE A 187 7.96 -4.82 5.09
CA PHE A 187 8.99 -4.99 4.06
C PHE A 187 8.51 -4.62 2.65
N PRO A 188 7.40 -5.15 2.11
CA PRO A 188 6.87 -4.68 0.84
C PRO A 188 6.44 -3.20 0.91
N ALA A 189 5.94 -2.73 2.07
CA ALA A 189 5.58 -1.33 2.24
C ALA A 189 6.77 -0.36 2.07
N LEU A 190 7.99 -0.78 2.44
CA LEU A 190 9.21 -0.04 2.12
C LEU A 190 9.46 0.01 0.60
N VAL A 191 9.24 -1.08 -0.13
CA VAL A 191 9.38 -1.08 -1.59
C VAL A 191 8.38 -0.12 -2.23
N PHE A 192 7.14 -0.08 -1.74
CA PHE A 192 6.10 0.83 -2.27
C PHE A 192 6.52 2.30 -2.09
N GLY A 193 6.98 2.67 -0.89
CA GLY A 193 7.46 4.02 -0.62
C GLY A 193 8.72 4.39 -1.41
N TRP A 194 9.63 3.43 -1.64
CA TRP A 194 10.80 3.62 -2.49
C TRP A 194 10.41 3.85 -3.95
N LEU A 195 9.48 3.05 -4.48
CA LEU A 195 8.96 3.19 -5.84
C LEU A 195 8.34 4.57 -6.05
N ARG A 196 7.52 5.03 -5.11
CA ARG A 196 6.92 6.39 -5.14
C ARG A 196 8.00 7.47 -5.28
N GLU A 197 9.06 7.41 -4.47
CA GLU A 197 10.14 8.40 -4.52
C GLU A 197 10.99 8.28 -5.78
N ARG A 198 11.19 7.07 -6.29
CA ARG A 198 11.99 6.82 -7.49
C ARG A 198 11.29 7.32 -8.75
N THR A 199 9.97 7.18 -8.83
CA THR A 199 9.18 7.51 -10.03
C THR A 199 8.55 8.89 -9.95
N GLY A 200 8.28 9.40 -8.75
CA GLY A 200 7.53 10.63 -8.52
C GLY A 200 6.02 10.47 -8.70
N SER A 201 5.51 9.25 -8.84
CA SER A 201 4.08 8.95 -8.95
C SER A 201 3.69 7.64 -8.28
N ILE A 202 2.39 7.45 -8.04
CA ILE A 202 1.86 6.24 -7.39
C ILE A 202 1.61 5.06 -8.34
N THR A 203 1.80 5.19 -9.65
CA THR A 203 1.52 4.08 -10.58
C THR A 203 2.40 2.85 -10.29
N ALA A 204 3.70 3.04 -10.10
CA ALA A 204 4.59 1.92 -9.78
C ALA A 204 4.24 1.21 -8.46
N PRO A 205 4.05 1.90 -7.32
CA PRO A 205 3.65 1.22 -6.10
C PRO A 205 2.26 0.59 -6.18
N VAL A 206 1.29 1.19 -6.90
CA VAL A 206 -0.05 0.59 -7.09
C VAL A 206 0.05 -0.77 -7.80
N LEU A 207 0.77 -0.82 -8.91
CA LEU A 207 0.94 -2.06 -9.67
C LEU A 207 1.72 -3.11 -8.88
N PHE A 208 2.80 -2.69 -8.21
CA PHE A 208 3.62 -3.59 -7.40
C PHE A 208 2.86 -4.13 -6.19
N HIS A 209 2.04 -3.31 -5.54
CA HIS A 209 1.17 -3.71 -4.44
C HIS A 209 0.11 -4.72 -4.92
N ALA A 210 -0.64 -4.41 -5.98
CA ALA A 210 -1.63 -5.35 -6.53
C ALA A 210 -1.00 -6.70 -6.91
N MET A 211 0.18 -6.68 -7.55
CA MET A 211 0.93 -7.89 -7.88
C MET A 211 1.39 -8.65 -6.63
N SER A 212 1.82 -7.95 -5.58
CA SER A 212 2.20 -8.57 -4.30
C SER A 212 1.02 -9.32 -3.67
N ASN A 213 -0.17 -8.71 -3.66
CA ASN A 213 -1.38 -9.35 -3.13
C ASN A 213 -1.77 -10.60 -3.94
N ILE A 214 -1.75 -10.48 -5.27
CA ILE A 214 -2.11 -11.59 -6.18
C ILE A 214 -1.14 -12.76 -6.04
N ILE A 215 0.17 -12.49 -6.01
CA ILE A 215 1.19 -13.54 -5.86
C ILE A 215 1.09 -14.20 -4.49
N SER A 216 0.92 -13.40 -3.41
CA SER A 216 0.79 -13.96 -2.06
C SER A 216 -0.44 -14.86 -1.93
N ASP A 217 -1.58 -14.46 -2.47
CA ASP A 217 -2.79 -15.28 -2.52
C ASP A 217 -2.57 -16.57 -3.34
N TRP A 218 -1.92 -16.43 -4.50
CA TRP A 218 -1.62 -17.58 -5.36
C TRP A 218 -0.70 -18.61 -4.68
N VAL A 219 0.34 -18.16 -3.96
CA VAL A 219 1.17 -19.05 -3.15
C VAL A 219 0.31 -19.77 -2.12
N MET A 220 -0.50 -19.06 -1.34
CA MET A 220 -1.33 -19.65 -0.29
C MET A 220 -2.30 -20.71 -0.80
N ARG A 221 -2.83 -20.54 -2.02
CA ARG A 221 -3.74 -21.51 -2.68
C ARG A 221 -3.02 -22.66 -3.38
N SER A 222 -1.73 -22.52 -3.67
CA SER A 222 -0.96 -23.53 -4.41
C SER A 222 -0.39 -24.63 -3.51
N TYR A 223 -0.41 -24.45 -2.19
CA TYR A 223 0.09 -25.43 -1.22
C TYR A 223 -1.04 -26.02 -0.38
N PHE A 224 -1.01 -27.33 -0.15
CA PHE A 224 -1.98 -28.10 0.64
C PHE A 224 -1.33 -29.07 1.61
#